data_AF-A0A158JD80-F1
#
_entry.id   AF-A0A158JD80-F1
#
_cell.length_a   1.000
_cell.length_b   1.000
_cell.length_c   1.000
_cell.angle_alpha   90.00
_cell.angle_beta   90.00
_cell.angle_gamma   90.00
#
_symmetry.space_group_name_H-M   'P 1'
#
loop_
_entity.id
_entity.type
_entity.pdbx_description
1 polymer ?
#
loop_
_entity_poly.entity_id
_entity_poly.type
_entity_poly.pdbx_seq_one_letter_code
_entity_poly.pdbx_strand_id
1 'polypeptide(L)' 'MEEDLSTLRIARSQEGQWFGRILIGSTELVLTACKSPQEVEELVNKMGLHPGHVEVED' A
#
# COMPACT_ATOMS: atom_id res chain seq x y z
N MET A 1 9.69 19.72 9.05
CA MET A 1 9.87 18.36 8.51
C MET A 1 8.55 18.05 7.86
N GLU A 2 8.45 18.25 6.56
CA GLU A 2 7.35 17.64 5.81
C GLU A 2 7.68 16.15 5.85
N GLU A 3 7.04 15.44 6.77
CA GLU A 3 6.91 14.00 6.63
C GLU A 3 6.19 13.85 5.29
N ASP A 4 6.92 13.51 4.23
CA ASP A 4 6.34 13.00 2.98
C ASP A 4 5.61 11.71 3.38
N LEU A 5 4.41 11.86 3.93
CA LEU A 5 3.57 10.78 4.43
C LEU A 5 3.09 10.01 3.21
N SER A 6 3.92 9.09 2.73
CA SER A 6 3.57 8.19 1.64
C SER A 6 2.31 7.43 2.04
N THR A 7 1.24 7.69 1.29
CA THR A 7 -0.08 7.11 1.55
C THR A 7 -0.17 5.78 0.86
N LEU A 8 -0.44 4.72 1.63
CA LEU A 8 -0.72 3.39 1.12
C LEU A 8 -2.22 3.29 0.85
N ARG A 9 -2.58 3.09 -0.42
CA ARG A 9 -3.94 2.79 -0.85
C ARG A 9 -4.10 1.31 -1.07
N ILE A 10 -4.99 0.69 -0.32
CA ILE A 10 -5.29 -0.72 -0.41
C ILE A 10 -6.66 -0.85 -1.07
N ALA A 11 -6.72 -1.58 -2.17
CA ALA A 11 -7.97 -1.81 -2.87
C ALA A 11 -8.10 -3.28 -3.25
N ARG A 12 -9.34 -3.69 -3.47
CA ARG A 12 -9.66 -5.04 -3.93
C ARG A 12 -9.96 -5.02 -5.43
N SER A 13 -9.30 -5.91 -6.16
CA SER A 13 -9.57 -6.14 -7.57
C SER A 13 -10.92 -6.83 -7.76
N GLN A 14 -11.46 -6.74 -8.98
CA GLN A 14 -12.70 -7.44 -9.35
C GLN A 14 -12.58 -8.97 -9.24
N GLU A 15 -11.37 -9.51 -9.35
CA GLU A 15 -11.07 -10.94 -9.13
C GLU A 15 -10.98 -11.31 -7.64
N GLY A 16 -11.17 -10.33 -6.75
CA GLY A 16 -11.17 -10.50 -5.30
C GLY A 16 -9.78 -10.49 -4.66
N GLN A 17 -8.72 -10.25 -5.43
CA GLN A 17 -7.35 -10.10 -4.92
C GLN A 17 -7.12 -8.71 -4.36
N TRP A 18 -6.38 -8.62 -3.26
CA TRP A 18 -5.98 -7.34 -2.66
C TRP A 18 -4.69 -6.83 -3.28
N PHE A 19 -4.62 -5.52 -3.48
CA PHE A 19 -3.43 -4.84 -3.94
C PHE A 19 -3.23 -3.52 -3.21
N GLY A 20 -1.96 -3.14 -3.03
CA GLY A 20 -1.55 -1.88 -2.44
C GLY A 20 -0.90 -0.97 -3.47
N ARG A 21 -1.16 0.33 -3.41
CA ARG A 21 -0.47 1.35 -4.19
C ARG A 21 0.10 2.37 -3.24
N ILE A 22 1.39 2.64 -3.36
CA ILE A 22 2.07 3.66 -2.57
C ILE A 22 2.90 4.55 -3.50
N LEU A 23 2.76 5.86 -3.34
CA LEU A 23 3.56 6.84 -4.06
C LEU A 23 4.63 7.37 -3.10
N ILE A 24 5.89 7.27 -3.50
CA ILE A 24 7.05 7.71 -2.72
C ILE A 24 7.86 8.66 -3.60
N GLY A 25 7.69 9.97 -3.38
CA GLY A 25 8.22 11.00 -4.27
C GLY A 25 7.65 10.84 -5.68
N SER A 26 8.51 10.52 -6.66
CA SER A 26 8.13 10.26 -8.05
C SER A 26 7.98 8.77 -8.40
N THR A 27 8.18 7.87 -7.43
CA THR A 27 8.13 6.42 -7.64
C THR A 27 6.80 5.87 -7.16
N GLU A 28 6.04 5.25 -8.07
CA GLU A 28 4.86 4.47 -7.71
C GLU A 28 5.25 3.00 -7.52
N LEU A 29 4.87 2.44 -6.37
CA LEU A 29 5.01 1.02 -6.05
C LEU A 29 3.63 0.39 -5.96
N VAL A 30 3.46 -0.71 -6.68
CA VAL A 30 2.22 -1.50 -6.70
C VAL A 30 2.51 -2.88 -6.14
N LEU A 31 1.85 -3.20 -5.03
CA LEU A 31 1.89 -4.51 -4.38
C LEU A 31 0.69 -5.31 -4.82
N THR A 32 0.92 -6.46 -5.42
CA THR A 32 -0.12 -7.35 -5.93
C THR A 32 -0.06 -8.71 -5.24
N ALA A 33 -1.05 -9.56 -5.50
CA ALA A 33 -1.11 -10.93 -5.00
C ALA A 33 -1.24 -11.07 -3.47
N CYS A 34 -1.79 -10.06 -2.79
CA CYS A 34 -2.14 -10.15 -1.38
C CYS A 34 -3.52 -10.80 -1.22
N LYS A 35 -3.68 -11.65 -0.21
CA LYS A 35 -4.97 -12.31 0.10
C LYS A 35 -5.81 -11.47 1.06
N SER A 36 -5.19 -10.50 1.73
CA SER A 36 -5.82 -9.64 2.72
C SER A 36 -5.19 -8.23 2.70
N PRO A 37 -5.89 -7.19 3.17
CA PRO A 37 -5.32 -5.85 3.30
C PRO A 37 -4.13 -5.83 4.27
N GLN A 38 -4.14 -6.65 5.32
CA GLN A 38 -3.03 -6.76 6.27
C GLN A 38 -1.75 -7.30 5.62
N GLU A 39 -1.84 -8.22 4.66
CA GLU A 39 -0.66 -8.69 3.92
C GLU A 39 -0.02 -7.58 3.09
N VAL A 40 -0.83 -6.65 2.57
CA VAL A 40 -0.32 -5.46 1.88
C VAL A 40 0.49 -4.62 2.87
N GLU A 41 -0.06 -4.28 4.03
CA GLU A 41 0.64 -3.49 5.06
C GLU A 41 1.92 -4.16 5.54
N GLU A 42 1.90 -5.48 5.76
CA GLU A 42 3.09 -6.24 6.15
C GLU A 42 4.17 -6.19 5.07
N LEU A 43 3.82 -6.29 3.79
CA LEU A 43 4.78 -6.19 2.69
C LEU A 43 5.40 -4.80 2.60
N VAL A 44 4.59 -3.74 2.73
CA VAL A 44 5.09 -2.35 2.74
C VAL A 44 6.07 -2.14 3.89
N ASN A 45 5.73 -2.64 5.09
CA ASN A 45 6.63 -2.56 6.25
C ASN A 45 7.90 -3.40 6.05
N LYS A 46 7.80 -4.61 5.47
CA LYS A 46 8.97 -5.45 5.14
C LYS A 46 9.90 -4.81 4.11
N MET A 47 9.36 -3.97 3.23
CA MET A 47 10.14 -3.18 2.26
C MET A 47 10.74 -1.90 2.86
N GLY A 48 10.43 -1.58 4.13
CA GLY A 48 10.94 -0.38 4.81
C GLY A 48 10.30 0.93 4.35
N LEU A 49 9.12 0.87 3.70
CA LEU A 49 8.46 2.04 3.13
C LEU A 49 7.58 2.80 4.14
N HIS A 50 7.24 2.16 5.27
CA HIS A 50 6.52 2.71 6.43
C HIS A 50 5.55 3.86 6.09
N PRO A 51 4.36 3.54 5.55
CA PRO A 51 3.40 4.55 5.11
C PRO A 51 2.86 5.30 6.32
N GLY A 52 2.77 6.62 6.19
CA GLY A 52 2.22 7.48 7.25
C GLY A 52 0.69 7.40 7.33
N HIS A 53 0.04 7.00 6.23
CA HIS A 53 -1.41 6.89 6.13
C HIS A 53 -1.79 5.66 5.31
N VAL A 54 -2.81 4.93 5.75
CA VAL A 54 -3.35 3.76 5.06
C VAL A 54 -4.83 4.01 4.77
N GLU A 55 -5.18 4.05 3.49
CA GLU A 55 -6.56 4.09 3.01
C GLU A 55 -6.94 2.69 2.49
N VAL A 56 -8.08 2.15 2.93
CA VAL A 56 -8.61 0.88 2.44
C VAL A 56 -9.95 1.14 1.74
N GLU A 57 -10.00 0.87 0.44
CA GLU A 57 -11.19 0.97 -0.39
C GLU A 57 -11.90 -0.40 -0.45
N ASP A 58 -13.18 -0.44 -0.07
CA ASP A 58 -14.07 -1.62 -0.11
C ASP A 58 -14.83 -1.72 -1.44
#